data_AF-A0A1Y3BBZ6-F1
#
_entry.id   AF-A0A1Y3BBZ6-F1
#
_cell.length_a   1.000
_cell.length_b   1.000
_cell.length_c   1.000
_cell.angle_alpha   90.00
_cell.angle_beta   90.00
_cell.angle_gamma   90.00
#
_symmetry.space_group_name_H-M   'P 1'
#
loop_
_entity.id
_entity.type
_entity.pdbx_description
1 polymer ?
#
loop_
_entity_poly.entity_id
_entity_poly.type
_entity_poly.pdbx_seq_one_letter_code
_entity_poly.pdbx_strand_id
1 'polypeptide(L)'
;MTEKYRNTPKGRIAPNGYRLCDPLPEGQILLDNEKKQWVIGKPIGLGGFGEIYLIHPKDSPSRQCVMKLDNINGPLFVEVNFVLRACQKSQINAFMESKKLSFLGVPRFIGSGTHNSSYRFLIMERLGEELQKVLETRRLSIQTTCNIAYVLEYIHDQGYIHADIKAQNILRSLKTTDNNDVTTKR
;
A
#
# COMPACT_ATOMS: atom_id res chain seq x y z
N MET A 1 13.04 -9.25 12.04
CA MET A 1 14.36 -8.84 11.49
C MET A 1 14.55 -7.32 11.56
N THR A 2 13.93 -6.62 12.53
CA THR A 2 13.41 -5.25 12.34
C THR A 2 14.11 -4.15 13.15
N GLU A 3 14.83 -4.47 14.22
CA GLU A 3 15.42 -3.44 15.10
C GLU A 3 16.92 -3.22 14.85
N LYS A 4 17.65 -4.29 14.52
CA LYS A 4 19.10 -4.25 14.25
C LYS A 4 19.50 -3.37 13.05
N TYR A 5 18.61 -3.19 12.08
CA TYR A 5 18.86 -2.38 10.87
C TYR A 5 18.49 -0.89 11.02
N ARG A 6 17.74 -0.50 12.07
CA ARG A 6 17.34 0.91 12.26
C ARG A 6 18.45 1.74 12.92
N ASN A 7 19.32 1.10 13.71
CA ASN A 7 20.37 1.77 14.48
C ASN A 7 21.62 2.15 13.66
N THR A 8 21.58 2.04 12.32
CA THR A 8 22.63 2.57 11.44
C THR A 8 22.03 3.73 10.63
N PRO A 9 22.16 4.98 11.09
CA PRO A 9 21.39 6.11 10.57
C PRO A 9 21.79 6.55 9.15
N LYS A 10 22.90 6.05 8.60
CA LYS A 10 23.42 6.45 7.28
C LYS A 10 23.92 5.25 6.49
N GLY A 11 23.52 5.17 5.22
CA GLY A 11 24.04 4.17 4.28
C GLY A 11 23.45 2.76 4.43
N ARG A 12 22.17 2.66 4.83
CA ARG A 12 21.46 1.37 4.87
C ARG A 12 21.27 0.82 3.47
N ILE A 13 21.54 -0.47 3.31
CA ILE A 13 21.44 -1.19 2.04
C ILE A 13 20.48 -2.37 2.23
N ALA A 14 19.47 -2.47 1.39
CA ALA A 14 18.55 -3.60 1.36
C ALA A 14 19.26 -4.87 0.82
N PRO A 15 18.71 -6.08 1.03
CA PRO A 15 19.36 -7.32 0.58
C PRO A 15 19.69 -7.38 -0.92
N ASN A 16 18.97 -6.61 -1.74
CA ASN A 16 19.20 -6.48 -3.19
C ASN A 16 20.24 -5.40 -3.56
N GLY A 17 20.96 -4.82 -2.59
CA GLY A 17 21.96 -3.77 -2.82
C GLY A 17 21.38 -2.36 -2.93
N TYR A 18 20.05 -2.18 -2.82
CA TYR A 18 19.42 -0.86 -2.96
C TYR A 18 19.65 0.00 -1.71
N ARG A 19 20.08 1.26 -1.90
CA ARG A 19 20.28 2.22 -0.80
C ARG A 19 18.93 2.73 -0.30
N LEU A 20 18.66 2.49 0.97
CA LEU A 20 17.44 2.94 1.64
C LEU A 20 17.58 4.39 2.12
N CYS A 21 16.44 5.07 2.29
CA CYS A 21 16.38 6.40 2.91
C CYS A 21 16.93 6.40 4.33
N ASP A 22 17.23 7.57 4.88
CA ASP A 22 17.42 7.68 6.33
C ASP A 22 16.06 7.50 7.04
N PRO A 23 16.00 6.77 8.18
CA PRO A 23 14.74 6.53 8.87
C PRO A 23 14.08 7.84 9.32
N LEU A 24 12.78 7.96 9.10
CA LEU A 24 12.03 9.08 9.65
C LEU A 24 11.65 8.82 11.13
N PRO A 25 11.72 9.84 12.00
CA PRO A 25 11.31 9.73 13.39
C PRO A 25 9.79 9.56 13.55
N GLU A 26 9.41 8.73 14.52
CA GLU A 26 8.02 8.58 14.95
C GLU A 26 7.52 9.90 15.58
N GLY A 27 6.26 10.25 15.30
CA GLY A 27 5.63 11.52 15.71
C GLY A 27 5.87 12.69 14.75
N GLN A 28 6.78 12.57 13.78
CA GLN A 28 7.00 13.62 12.78
C GLN A 28 5.75 13.83 11.92
N ILE A 29 5.47 15.09 11.55
CA ILE A 29 4.38 15.46 10.66
C ILE A 29 4.91 15.61 9.23
N LEU A 30 4.22 15.00 8.28
CA LEU A 30 4.41 15.17 6.84
C LEU A 30 3.22 15.89 6.21
N LEU A 31 3.49 16.59 5.12
CA LEU A 31 2.49 17.20 4.26
C LEU A 31 2.48 16.47 2.92
N ASP A 32 1.32 15.99 2.48
CA ASP A 32 1.16 15.49 1.11
C ASP A 32 0.99 16.64 0.10
N ASN A 33 0.85 16.28 -1.17
CA ASN A 33 0.67 17.24 -2.26
C ASN A 33 -0.59 18.11 -2.09
N GLU A 34 -1.60 17.61 -1.39
CA GLU A 34 -2.86 18.32 -1.06
C GLU A 34 -2.78 19.10 0.26
N LYS A 35 -1.58 19.20 0.86
CA LYS A 35 -1.30 19.89 2.13
C LYS A 35 -1.98 19.26 3.34
N LYS A 36 -2.43 18.00 3.24
CA LYS A 36 -2.96 17.27 4.39
C LYS A 36 -1.82 16.81 5.30
N GLN A 37 -2.06 16.91 6.61
CA GLN A 37 -1.09 16.57 7.65
C GLN A 37 -1.19 15.10 8.07
N TRP A 38 -0.06 14.41 8.03
CA TRP A 38 0.07 13.00 8.38
C TRP A 38 1.11 12.82 9.49
N VAL A 39 0.76 12.09 10.54
CA VAL A 39 1.67 11.78 11.66
C VAL A 39 2.31 10.42 11.40
N ILE A 40 3.65 10.37 11.46
CA ILE A 40 4.41 9.14 11.29
C ILE A 40 4.33 8.29 12.56
N GLY A 41 3.99 7.02 12.39
CA GLY A 41 4.02 5.99 13.43
C GLY A 41 5.21 5.04 13.29
N LYS A 42 5.04 3.84 13.85
CA LYS A 42 6.07 2.79 13.83
C LYS A 42 6.36 2.30 12.40
N PRO A 43 7.62 1.99 12.06
CA PRO A 43 7.92 1.23 10.86
C PRO A 43 7.37 -0.19 11.00
N ILE A 44 6.82 -0.72 9.91
CA ILE A 44 6.20 -2.04 9.87
C ILE A 44 6.85 -2.98 8.86
N GLY A 45 7.71 -2.45 7.98
CA GLY A 45 8.40 -3.29 7.02
C GLY A 45 9.47 -2.54 6.24
N LEU A 46 10.37 -3.32 5.67
CA LEU A 46 11.27 -2.88 4.61
C LEU A 46 10.78 -3.56 3.34
N GLY A 47 10.35 -2.77 2.36
CA GLY A 47 10.03 -3.27 1.03
C GLY A 47 11.31 -3.54 0.24
N GLY A 48 11.16 -4.07 -0.98
CA GLY A 48 12.30 -4.26 -1.89
C GLY A 48 13.04 -2.96 -2.22
N PHE A 49 12.39 -1.80 -2.07
CA PHE A 49 12.95 -0.51 -2.46
C PHE A 49 12.55 0.65 -1.54
N GLY A 50 12.39 0.42 -0.24
CA GLY A 50 12.01 1.49 0.66
C GLY A 50 11.57 1.03 2.04
N GLU A 51 11.20 1.98 2.89
CA GLU A 51 10.70 1.72 4.23
C GLU A 51 9.20 1.99 4.32
N ILE A 52 8.51 1.15 5.08
CA ILE A 52 7.06 1.19 5.22
C ILE A 52 6.72 1.57 6.66
N TYR A 53 5.95 2.65 6.81
CA TYR A 53 5.51 3.18 8.10
C TYR A 53 4.00 3.05 8.26
N LEU A 54 3.55 2.81 9.49
CA LEU A 54 2.19 3.18 9.88
C LEU A 54 2.10 4.70 9.96
N ILE A 55 1.00 5.25 9.50
CA ILE A 55 0.71 6.68 9.62
C ILE A 55 -0.77 6.89 9.90
N HIS A 56 -1.14 8.09 10.35
CA HIS A 56 -2.54 8.49 10.45
C HIS A 56 -2.71 9.97 10.10
N PRO A 57 -3.91 10.39 9.65
CA PRO A 57 -4.23 11.81 9.56
C PRO A 57 -4.10 12.47 10.93
N LYS A 58 -3.59 13.69 10.99
CA LYS A 58 -3.44 14.43 12.25
C LYS A 58 -4.79 14.65 12.96
N ASP A 59 -5.84 14.84 12.18
CA ASP A 59 -7.23 15.05 12.58
C ASP A 59 -8.00 13.75 12.86
N SER A 60 -7.43 12.58 12.55
CA SER A 60 -8.12 11.29 12.76
C SER A 60 -7.14 10.16 13.15
N PRO A 61 -6.63 10.14 14.39
CA PRO A 61 -5.63 9.15 14.83
C PRO A 61 -6.09 7.69 14.80
N SER A 62 -7.40 7.45 14.90
CA SER A 62 -8.00 6.11 14.78
C SER A 62 -7.87 5.53 13.37
N ARG A 63 -7.74 6.37 12.34
CA ARG A 63 -7.66 5.95 10.94
C ARG A 63 -6.22 5.62 10.54
N GLN A 64 -5.82 4.39 10.81
CA GLN A 64 -4.50 3.88 10.46
C GLN A 64 -4.36 3.65 8.95
N CYS A 65 -3.29 4.19 8.36
CA CYS A 65 -2.90 4.03 6.97
C CYS A 65 -1.44 3.56 6.88
N VAL A 66 -0.95 3.32 5.67
CA VAL A 66 0.43 2.94 5.42
C VAL A 66 1.09 3.96 4.50
N MET A 67 2.32 4.32 4.84
CA MET A 67 3.20 5.13 4.00
C MET A 67 4.38 4.30 3.52
N LYS A 68 4.55 4.17 2.21
CA LYS A 68 5.81 3.72 1.61
C LYS A 68 6.70 4.94 1.36
N LEU A 69 7.96 4.88 1.79
CA LEU A 69 8.96 5.94 1.63
C LEU A 69 10.16 5.42 0.83
N ASP A 70 10.60 6.20 -0.14
CA ASP A 70 11.74 5.89 -0.99
C ASP A 70 12.47 7.19 -1.39
N ASN A 71 13.67 7.06 -1.95
CA ASN A 71 14.43 8.15 -2.52
C ASN A 71 13.63 8.81 -3.66
N ILE A 72 13.86 10.10 -3.90
CA ILE A 72 13.15 10.87 -4.93
C ILE A 72 13.33 10.30 -6.35
N ASN A 73 14.46 9.65 -6.61
CA ASN A 73 14.78 8.97 -7.88
C ASN A 73 14.64 7.44 -7.79
N GLY A 74 14.03 6.95 -6.71
CA GLY A 74 13.83 5.53 -6.47
C GLY A 74 12.63 4.94 -7.23
N PRO A 75 12.53 3.61 -7.28
CA PRO A 75 11.50 2.90 -8.04
C PRO A 75 10.07 3.11 -7.51
N LEU A 76 9.86 3.67 -6.31
CA LEU A 76 8.52 4.08 -5.86
C LEU A 76 7.87 5.08 -6.82
N PHE A 77 8.65 5.80 -7.64
CA PHE A 77 8.12 6.61 -8.74
C PHE A 77 7.19 5.83 -9.67
N VAL A 78 7.53 4.58 -10.00
CA VAL A 78 6.74 3.74 -10.90
C VAL A 78 5.42 3.35 -10.25
N GLU A 79 5.45 2.94 -8.97
CA GLU A 79 4.24 2.62 -8.21
C GLU A 79 3.30 3.83 -8.10
N VAL A 80 3.83 5.02 -7.79
CA VAL A 80 3.02 6.25 -7.72
C VAL A 80 2.37 6.56 -9.07
N ASN A 81 3.11 6.43 -10.18
CA ASN A 81 2.55 6.65 -11.52
C ASN A 81 1.45 5.64 -11.87
N PHE A 82 1.67 4.36 -11.57
CA PHE A 82 0.64 3.32 -11.75
C PHE A 82 -0.64 3.70 -11.00
N VAL A 83 -0.51 4.03 -9.72
CA VAL A 83 -1.65 4.37 -8.88
C VAL A 83 -2.41 5.60 -9.40
N LEU A 84 -1.71 6.66 -9.79
CA LEU A 84 -2.35 7.89 -10.29
C LEU A 84 -3.08 7.68 -11.64
N ARG A 85 -2.56 6.80 -12.50
CA ARG A 85 -3.12 6.58 -13.84
C ARG A 85 -4.19 5.49 -13.87
N ALA A 86 -3.98 4.40 -13.14
CA ALA A 86 -4.77 3.17 -13.24
C ALA A 86 -5.63 2.89 -12.00
N CYS A 87 -5.49 3.62 -10.88
CA CYS A 87 -6.28 3.36 -9.67
C CYS A 87 -7.31 4.47 -9.38
N GLN A 88 -7.79 5.17 -10.42
CA GLN A 88 -8.83 6.18 -10.26
C GLN A 88 -10.16 5.51 -9.89
N LYS A 89 -10.86 6.07 -8.89
CA LYS A 89 -12.11 5.49 -8.36
C LYS A 89 -13.18 5.29 -9.45
N SER A 90 -13.30 6.23 -10.39
CA SER A 90 -14.25 6.14 -11.51
C SER A 90 -13.96 4.95 -12.43
N GLN A 91 -12.69 4.73 -12.78
CA GLN A 91 -12.28 3.63 -13.65
C GLN A 91 -12.48 2.27 -12.98
N ILE A 92 -12.07 2.15 -11.71
CA ILE A 92 -12.29 0.92 -10.92
C ILE A 92 -13.78 0.62 -10.81
N ASN A 93 -14.61 1.62 -10.50
CA ASN A 93 -16.06 1.44 -10.38
C ASN A 93 -16.69 1.00 -11.71
N ALA A 94 -16.33 1.64 -12.83
CA ALA A 94 -16.84 1.27 -14.14
C ALA A 94 -16.47 -0.18 -14.52
N PHE A 95 -15.24 -0.62 -14.22
CA PHE A 95 -14.83 -2.01 -14.43
C PHE A 95 -15.64 -2.97 -13.56
N MET A 96 -15.78 -2.68 -12.26
CA MET A 96 -16.58 -3.51 -11.34
C MET A 96 -18.04 -3.63 -11.80
N GLU A 97 -18.66 -2.52 -12.22
CA GLU A 97 -20.04 -2.53 -12.76
C GLU A 97 -20.14 -3.40 -14.01
N SER A 98 -19.20 -3.27 -14.96
CA SER A 98 -19.20 -4.06 -16.20
C SER A 98 -19.06 -5.57 -15.95
N LYS A 99 -18.31 -5.95 -14.91
CA LYS A 99 -18.05 -7.34 -14.52
C LYS A 99 -19.00 -7.85 -13.43
N LYS A 100 -19.95 -7.01 -12.96
CA LYS A 100 -20.86 -7.29 -11.84
C LYS A 100 -20.14 -7.73 -10.56
N LEU A 101 -19.03 -7.07 -10.26
CA LEU A 101 -18.21 -7.33 -9.08
C LEU A 101 -18.63 -6.43 -7.92
N SER A 102 -18.70 -6.98 -6.72
CA SER A 102 -18.84 -6.21 -5.49
C SER A 102 -17.49 -5.73 -4.94
N PHE A 103 -16.38 -6.28 -5.43
CA PHE A 103 -15.04 -6.01 -4.95
C PHE A 103 -14.00 -6.28 -6.04
N LEU A 104 -12.98 -5.42 -6.11
CA LEU A 104 -11.77 -5.62 -6.90
C LEU A 104 -10.54 -5.40 -6.01
N GLY A 105 -9.57 -6.31 -6.07
CA GLY A 105 -8.39 -6.32 -5.19
C GLY A 105 -7.31 -5.30 -5.52
N VAL A 106 -7.68 -4.09 -5.92
CA VAL A 106 -6.75 -2.97 -6.16
C VAL A 106 -6.67 -2.11 -4.90
N PRO A 107 -5.49 -1.94 -4.27
CA PRO A 107 -5.37 -1.15 -3.05
C PRO A 107 -5.78 0.31 -3.25
N ARG A 108 -6.51 0.86 -2.28
CA ARG A 108 -6.98 2.23 -2.32
C ARG A 108 -5.85 3.23 -2.08
N PHE A 109 -5.63 4.08 -3.07
CA PHE A 109 -4.82 5.28 -2.96
C PHE A 109 -5.43 6.29 -2.00
N ILE A 110 -4.58 6.97 -1.23
CA ILE A 110 -5.00 8.00 -0.29
C ILE A 110 -4.29 9.33 -0.56
N GLY A 111 -3.00 9.30 -0.87
CA GLY A 111 -2.22 10.51 -1.12
C GLY A 111 -0.77 10.19 -1.47
N SER A 112 -0.04 11.21 -1.90
CA SER A 112 1.40 11.10 -2.14
C SER A 112 2.06 12.45 -1.96
N GLY A 113 3.38 12.46 -1.78
CA GLY A 113 4.13 13.69 -1.67
C GLY A 113 5.63 13.50 -1.66
N THR A 114 6.32 14.59 -1.37
CA THR A 114 7.78 14.63 -1.24
C THR A 114 8.18 15.21 0.10
N HIS A 115 9.30 14.72 0.66
CA HIS A 115 9.86 15.23 1.91
C HIS A 115 11.30 15.68 1.72
N ASN A 116 11.62 16.89 2.18
CA ASN A 116 12.95 17.54 2.10
C ASN A 116 13.60 17.47 0.71
N SER A 117 12.79 17.48 -0.36
CA SER A 117 13.23 17.34 -1.76
C SER A 117 14.06 16.08 -2.09
N SER A 118 14.22 15.17 -1.12
CA SER A 118 15.12 14.01 -1.21
C SER A 118 14.35 12.70 -1.23
N TYR A 119 13.13 12.70 -0.68
CA TYR A 119 12.30 11.51 -0.56
C TYR A 119 10.95 11.69 -1.23
N ARG A 120 10.40 10.59 -1.76
CA ARG A 120 9.02 10.47 -2.21
C ARG A 120 8.28 9.51 -1.28
N PHE A 121 7.02 9.79 -1.03
CA PHE A 121 6.16 8.87 -0.31
C PHE A 121 4.81 8.64 -0.99
N LEU A 122 4.27 7.45 -0.76
CA LEU A 122 2.95 7.00 -1.21
C LEU A 122 2.15 6.57 0.02
N ILE A 123 0.94 7.12 0.16
CA ILE A 123 0.00 6.79 1.22
C ILE A 123 -1.13 5.95 0.63
N MET A 124 -1.35 4.80 1.26
CA MET A 124 -2.38 3.86 0.88
C MET A 124 -3.09 3.30 2.10
N GLU A 125 -4.22 2.64 1.87
CA GLU A 125 -4.90 1.94 2.95
C GLU A 125 -4.02 0.86 3.58
N ARG A 126 -4.23 0.62 4.87
CA ARG A 126 -3.55 -0.47 5.56
C ARG A 126 -4.21 -1.79 5.19
N LEU A 127 -3.40 -2.73 4.71
CA LEU A 127 -3.82 -4.10 4.42
C LEU A 127 -3.43 -5.04 5.56
N GLY A 128 -4.02 -6.24 5.54
CA GLY A 128 -3.83 -7.29 6.52
C GLY A 128 -2.64 -8.19 6.20
N GLU A 129 -2.78 -9.47 6.56
CA GLU A 129 -1.74 -10.47 6.32
C GLU A 129 -1.54 -10.77 4.83
N GLU A 130 -0.30 -11.09 4.47
CA GLU A 130 0.07 -11.59 3.15
C GLU A 130 -0.50 -13.00 2.91
N LEU A 131 -0.79 -13.31 1.64
CA LEU A 131 -1.35 -14.57 1.23
C LEU A 131 -0.40 -15.75 1.52
N GLN A 132 0.91 -15.53 1.51
CA GLN A 132 1.90 -16.55 1.86
C GLN A 132 1.61 -17.19 3.23
N LYS A 133 1.31 -16.38 4.25
CA LYS A 133 0.97 -16.87 5.60
C LYS A 133 -0.36 -17.62 5.63
N VAL A 134 -1.32 -17.20 4.83
CA VAL A 134 -2.60 -17.89 4.70
C VAL A 134 -2.38 -19.28 4.10
N LEU A 135 -1.50 -19.37 3.09
CA LEU A 135 -1.18 -20.62 2.39
C LEU A 135 -0.45 -21.66 3.26
N GLU A 136 0.21 -21.23 4.34
CA GLU A 136 0.83 -22.14 5.32
C GLU A 136 -0.22 -22.95 6.09
N THR A 137 -1.44 -22.43 6.25
CA THR A 137 -2.49 -23.06 7.07
C THR A 137 -3.72 -23.48 6.28
N ARG A 138 -3.94 -22.91 5.08
CA ARG A 138 -5.16 -23.09 4.28
C ARG A 138 -4.85 -23.07 2.80
N ARG A 139 -5.73 -23.68 1.99
CA ARG A 139 -5.67 -23.56 0.53
C ARG A 139 -6.42 -22.31 0.07
N LEU A 140 -6.01 -21.77 -1.08
CA LEU A 140 -6.74 -20.71 -1.77
C LEU A 140 -8.13 -21.18 -2.19
N SER A 141 -9.12 -20.32 -2.01
CA SER A 141 -10.45 -20.55 -2.57
C SER A 141 -10.47 -20.21 -4.06
N ILE A 142 -11.42 -20.81 -4.78
CA ILE A 142 -11.71 -20.45 -6.18
C ILE A 142 -12.03 -18.95 -6.27
N GLN A 143 -12.83 -18.41 -5.32
CA GLN A 143 -13.17 -17.00 -5.29
C GLN A 143 -11.95 -16.08 -5.23
N THR A 144 -10.98 -16.36 -4.36
CA THR A 144 -9.75 -15.56 -4.26
C THR A 144 -8.94 -15.65 -5.55
N THR A 145 -8.89 -16.84 -6.17
CA THR A 145 -8.19 -17.07 -7.43
C THR A 145 -8.82 -16.26 -8.57
N CYS A 146 -10.15 -16.27 -8.69
CA CYS A 146 -10.88 -15.46 -9.65
C CYS A 146 -10.68 -13.95 -9.40
N ASN A 147 -10.69 -13.51 -8.14
CA ASN A 147 -10.42 -12.10 -7.82
C ASN A 147 -9.03 -11.65 -8.26
N ILE A 148 -8.00 -12.50 -8.10
CA ILE A 148 -6.65 -12.21 -8.62
C ILE A 148 -6.69 -12.09 -10.15
N ALA A 149 -7.39 -12.99 -10.84
CA ALA A 149 -7.56 -12.93 -12.29
C ALA A 149 -8.25 -11.63 -12.75
N TYR A 150 -9.30 -11.18 -12.07
CA TYR A 150 -9.96 -9.90 -12.37
C TYR A 150 -9.06 -8.69 -12.14
N VAL A 151 -8.21 -8.70 -11.11
CA VAL A 151 -7.22 -7.63 -10.91
C VAL A 151 -6.21 -7.61 -12.07
N LEU A 152 -5.77 -8.78 -12.54
CA LEU A 152 -4.86 -8.87 -13.69
C LEU A 152 -5.53 -8.37 -14.97
N GLU A 153 -6.76 -8.79 -15.24
CA GLU A 153 -7.55 -8.28 -16.36
C GLU A 153 -7.66 -6.75 -16.30
N TYR A 154 -8.04 -6.20 -15.14
CA TYR A 154 -8.15 -4.76 -14.96
C TYR A 154 -6.85 -4.01 -15.25
N ILE A 155 -5.72 -4.41 -14.66
CA ILE A 155 -4.46 -3.68 -14.87
C ILE A 155 -3.98 -3.80 -16.32
N HIS A 156 -4.24 -4.93 -16.98
CA HIS A 156 -3.92 -5.11 -18.39
C HIS A 156 -4.74 -4.15 -19.27
N ASP A 157 -6.03 -3.96 -18.98
CA ASP A 157 -6.88 -2.99 -19.66
C ASP A 157 -6.39 -1.54 -19.47
N GLN A 158 -5.71 -1.25 -18.34
CA GLN A 158 -5.05 0.04 -18.08
C GLN A 158 -3.66 0.16 -18.72
N GLY A 159 -3.18 -0.86 -19.45
CA GLY A 159 -1.88 -0.87 -20.10
C GLY A 159 -0.70 -1.23 -19.18
N TYR A 160 -0.96 -1.86 -18.03
CA TYR A 160 0.06 -2.24 -17.05
C TYR A 160 0.12 -3.75 -16.86
N ILE A 161 1.34 -4.28 -16.74
CA ILE A 161 1.58 -5.62 -16.20
C ILE A 161 2.13 -5.50 -14.78
N HIS A 162 1.74 -6.41 -13.88
CA HIS A 162 2.28 -6.42 -12.52
C HIS A 162 3.73 -6.92 -12.47
N ALA A 163 4.10 -7.87 -13.33
CA ALA A 163 5.43 -8.49 -13.45
C ALA A 163 6.00 -9.25 -12.22
N ASP A 164 5.43 -9.07 -11.01
CA ASP A 164 5.89 -9.75 -9.78
C ASP A 164 4.73 -10.35 -8.96
N ILE A 165 3.86 -11.15 -9.61
CA ILE A 165 2.74 -11.81 -8.92
C ILE A 165 3.26 -13.01 -8.12
N LYS A 166 3.21 -12.88 -6.80
CA LYS A 166 3.58 -13.91 -5.82
C LYS A 166 2.79 -13.74 -4.53
N ALA A 167 2.72 -14.78 -3.71
CA ALA A 167 1.91 -14.78 -2.49
C ALA A 167 2.31 -13.72 -1.45
N GLN A 168 3.56 -13.25 -1.47
CA GLN A 168 4.05 -12.15 -0.61
C GLN A 168 3.53 -10.77 -1.04
N ASN A 169 3.11 -10.61 -2.31
CA ASN A 169 2.61 -9.34 -2.85
C ASN A 169 1.07 -9.27 -2.87
N ILE A 170 0.39 -10.33 -2.45
CA ILE A 170 -1.08 -10.37 -2.35
C ILE A 170 -1.42 -10.28 -0.87
N LEU A 171 -2.17 -9.25 -0.47
CA LEU A 171 -2.56 -9.03 0.91
C LEU A 171 -4.08 -9.11 1.06
N ARG A 172 -4.53 -9.54 2.24
CA ARG A 172 -5.95 -9.51 2.60
C ARG A 172 -6.37 -8.10 2.97
N SER A 173 -7.62 -7.74 2.69
CA SER A 173 -8.23 -6.57 3.31
C SER A 173 -8.22 -6.73 4.84
N LEU A 174 -7.96 -5.65 5.57
CA LEU A 174 -8.18 -5.66 7.01
C LEU A 174 -9.65 -5.95 7.27
N LYS A 175 -9.93 -6.85 8.21
CA LYS A 175 -11.28 -6.94 8.76
C LYS A 175 -11.52 -5.63 9.50
N THR A 176 -12.31 -4.73 8.93
CA THR A 176 -12.86 -3.63 9.68
C THR A 176 -13.74 -4.26 10.75
N THR A 177 -13.36 -4.14 12.02
CA THR A 177 -14.34 -4.18 13.12
C THR A 177 -15.14 -2.89 13.09
N ASP A 178 -15.80 -2.62 11.97
CA ASP A 178 -16.83 -1.59 11.90
C ASP A 178 -18.13 -2.26 12.32
N ASN A 179 -18.40 -2.21 13.63
CA ASN A 179 -19.72 -2.44 14.21
C ASN A 179 -20.68 -1.32 13.78
N ASN A 180 -20.90 -1.12 12.48
CA ASN A 180 -21.88 -0.15 11.97
C ASN A 180 -22.52 -0.49 10.62
N ASP A 181 -22.38 -1.71 10.11
CA ASP A 181 -23.31 -2.23 9.09
C ASP A 181 -24.33 -3.18 9.74
N VAL A 182 -25.13 -2.62 10.64
CA VAL A 182 -26.45 -3.16 10.92
C VAL A 182 -27.33 -2.78 9.73
N THR A 183 -27.39 -3.72 8.78
CA THR A 183 -28.63 -4.13 8.15
C THR A 183 -29.52 -2.98 7.64
N THR A 184 -29.11 -2.33 6.54
CA THR A 184 -30.12 -1.69 5.69
C THR A 184 -30.83 -2.78 4.89
N LYS A 185 -32.02 -3.12 5.38
CA LYS A 185 -33.12 -3.86 4.74
C LYS A 185 -33.18 -3.69 3.20
N ARG A 186 -33.10 -4.78 2.43
CA ARG A 186 -34.20 -5.57 1.83
C ARG A 186 -33.63 -6.58 0.85
#